data_AF-A0A5B9WGW7-F1
#
_entry.id   AF-A0A5B9WGW7-F1
#
_cell.length_a   1.000
_cell.length_b   1.000
_cell.length_c   1.000
_cell.angle_alpha   90.00
_cell.angle_beta   90.00
_cell.angle_gamma   90.00
#
_symmetry.space_group_name_H-M   'P 1'
#
loop_
_entity.id
_entity.type
_entity.pdbx_description
1 polymer ?
#
loop_
_entity_poly.entity_id
_entity_poly.type
_entity_poly.pdbx_seq_one_letter_code
_entity_poly.pdbx_strand_id
1 'polypeptide(L)'
;MQWSDIQFRPEARTLRQFAGLWLVCFGGLAAWEGFRRGHTTAALVLGVLAVLIGTIGMHRPQAIRPIYVGWMVLAFPIGWTVSQAILAVMFYGLFTPIGLAFRLIGRDSLQLARRPGLATYWAPKATPTDPRRYFKQF
;
A
#
# COMPACT_ATOMS: atom_id res chain seq x y z
N MET A 1 4.31 5.19 1.34
CA MET A 1 3.19 5.65 2.17
C MET A 1 3.67 6.76 3.08
N GLN A 2 3.10 7.95 2.90
CA GLN A 2 3.34 9.12 3.75
C GLN A 2 2.08 9.41 4.57
N TRP A 3 2.22 9.99 5.76
CA TRP A 3 1.08 10.34 6.62
C TRP A 3 0.09 11.33 5.97
N SER A 4 0.53 12.04 4.92
CA SER A 4 -0.29 12.90 4.08
C SER A 4 -1.32 12.16 3.22
N ASP A 5 -1.19 10.84 3.06
CA ASP A 5 -2.11 10.03 2.26
C ASP A 5 -3.46 9.80 2.99
N ILE A 6 -3.51 10.03 4.31
CA ILE A 6 -4.74 9.86 5.09
C ILE A 6 -5.66 11.08 4.83
N GLN A 7 -6.78 10.85 4.16
CA GLN A 7 -7.78 11.88 3.91
C GLN A 7 -8.56 12.23 5.18
N PHE A 8 -8.06 13.20 5.95
CA PHE A 8 -8.73 13.71 7.17
C PHE A 8 -10.06 14.43 6.89
N ARG A 9 -10.31 14.83 5.64
CA ARG A 9 -11.58 15.39 5.14
C ARG A 9 -12.08 14.54 3.96
N PRO A 10 -12.62 13.35 4.22
CA PRO A 10 -13.07 12.49 3.14
C PRO A 10 -14.38 13.01 2.53
N GLU A 11 -14.57 12.78 1.24
CA GLU A 11 -15.78 13.16 0.51
C GLU A 11 -16.99 12.35 1.02
N ALA A 12 -18.20 12.93 1.03
CA ALA A 12 -19.41 12.25 1.47
C ALA A 12 -19.70 10.93 0.73
N ARG A 13 -19.20 10.74 -0.49
CA ARG A 13 -19.27 9.47 -1.22
C ARG A 13 -18.42 8.38 -0.55
N THR A 14 -17.19 8.68 -0.16
CA THR A 14 -16.27 7.74 0.50
C THR A 14 -16.80 7.29 1.85
N LEU A 15 -17.41 8.20 2.64
CA LEU A 15 -18.04 7.83 3.91
C LEU A 15 -19.26 6.92 3.71
N ARG A 16 -20.07 7.15 2.67
CA ARG A 16 -21.19 6.26 2.32
C ARG A 16 -20.73 4.88 1.88
N GLN A 17 -19.65 4.80 1.08
CA GLN A 17 -19.04 3.53 0.70
C GLN A 17 -18.51 2.77 1.92
N PHE A 18 -17.85 3.46 2.84
CA PHE A 18 -17.38 2.87 4.10
C PHE A 18 -18.55 2.37 4.95
N ALA A 19 -19.62 3.15 5.09
CA ALA A 19 -20.83 2.75 5.82
C ALA A 19 -21.52 1.53 5.19
N GLY A 20 -21.61 1.49 3.85
CA GLY A 20 -22.15 0.35 3.11
C GLY A 20 -21.30 -0.91 3.29
N LEU A 21 -19.96 -0.78 3.18
CA LEU A 21 -19.04 -1.89 3.42
C LEU A 21 -19.13 -2.40 4.86
N TRP A 22 -19.21 -1.50 5.84
CA TRP A 22 -19.41 -1.85 7.25
C TRP A 22 -20.70 -2.66 7.42
N LEU A 23 -21.81 -2.18 6.86
CA LEU A 23 -23.10 -2.84 6.96
C LEU A 23 -23.07 -4.24 6.33
N VAL A 24 -22.44 -4.40 5.17
CA VAL A 24 -22.30 -5.72 4.51
C VAL A 24 -21.40 -6.65 5.31
N CYS A 25 -20.23 -6.20 5.74
CA CYS A 25 -19.27 -7.04 6.47
C CYS A 25 -19.81 -7.45 7.85
N PHE A 26 -20.23 -6.48 8.67
CA PHE A 26 -20.71 -6.77 10.03
C PHE A 26 -22.11 -7.36 10.03
N GLY A 27 -22.98 -6.97 9.09
CA GLY A 27 -24.30 -7.61 8.92
C GLY A 27 -24.17 -9.05 8.44
N GLY A 28 -23.26 -9.32 7.50
CA GLY A 28 -22.94 -10.68 7.04
C GLY A 28 -22.34 -11.55 8.14
N LEU A 29 -21.42 -11.01 8.95
CA LEU A 29 -20.86 -11.68 10.12
C LEU A 29 -21.94 -11.95 11.19
N ALA A 30 -22.81 -11.00 11.47
CA ALA A 30 -23.92 -11.17 12.41
C ALA A 30 -24.89 -12.26 11.95
N ALA A 31 -25.24 -12.28 10.66
CA ALA A 31 -26.06 -13.34 10.08
C ALA A 31 -25.33 -14.69 10.13
N TRP A 32 -24.04 -14.74 9.80
CA TRP A 32 -23.28 -15.99 9.85
C TRP A 32 -23.14 -16.55 11.26
N GLU A 33 -22.82 -15.71 12.25
CA GLU A 33 -22.71 -16.10 13.66
C GLU A 33 -24.06 -16.55 14.22
N GLY A 34 -25.13 -15.81 13.87
CA GLY A 34 -26.51 -16.11 14.29
C GLY A 34 -27.04 -17.42 13.70
N PHE A 35 -26.77 -17.69 12.42
CA PHE A 35 -27.28 -18.89 11.74
C PHE A 35 -26.40 -20.13 11.95
N ARG A 36 -25.08 -20.01 12.15
CA ARG A 36 -24.17 -21.17 12.21
C ARG A 36 -23.57 -21.48 13.58
N ARG A 37 -23.44 -20.50 14.48
CA ARG A 37 -22.71 -20.68 15.76
C ARG A 37 -23.58 -20.58 17.00
N GLY A 38 -24.83 -20.10 16.88
CA GLY A 38 -25.80 -20.07 17.99
C GLY A 38 -25.48 -19.05 19.09
N HIS A 39 -24.39 -18.27 18.97
CA HIS A 39 -24.04 -17.18 19.87
C HIS A 39 -24.96 -15.98 19.63
N THR A 40 -26.16 -16.04 20.22
CA THR A 40 -27.22 -15.05 20.05
C THR A 40 -26.78 -13.66 20.49
N THR A 41 -26.00 -13.55 21.57
CA THR A 41 -25.49 -12.27 22.07
C THR A 41 -24.48 -11.61 21.13
N ALA A 42 -23.50 -12.37 20.63
CA ALA A 42 -22.49 -11.84 19.70
C ALA A 42 -23.14 -11.40 18.37
N ALA A 43 -24.06 -12.21 17.83
CA ALA A 43 -24.80 -11.87 16.61
C ALA A 43 -25.65 -10.60 16.79
N LEU A 44 -26.32 -10.44 17.94
CA LEU A 44 -27.18 -9.28 18.22
C LEU A 44 -26.36 -8.00 18.38
N VAL A 45 -25.24 -8.05 19.12
CA VAL A 45 -24.33 -6.90 19.27
C VAL A 45 -23.75 -6.47 17.92
N LEU A 46 -23.25 -7.41 17.13
CA LEU A 46 -22.69 -7.11 15.80
C LEU A 46 -23.75 -6.59 14.84
N GLY A 47 -24.97 -7.15 14.87
CA GLY A 47 -26.09 -6.71 14.05
C GLY A 47 -26.56 -5.31 14.41
N VAL A 48 -26.68 -5.00 15.71
CA VAL A 48 -27.04 -3.65 16.19
C VAL A 48 -25.97 -2.63 15.82
N LEU A 49 -24.68 -2.95 15.98
CA LEU A 49 -23.60 -2.07 15.52
C LEU A 49 -23.66 -1.84 14.01
N ALA A 50 -23.86 -2.90 13.21
CA ALA A 50 -23.93 -2.81 11.77
C ALA A 50 -25.08 -1.92 11.29
N VAL A 51 -26.27 -2.08 11.89
CA VAL A 51 -27.45 -1.30 11.53
C VAL A 51 -27.31 0.14 12.01
N LEU A 52 -26.94 0.38 13.26
CA LEU A 52 -26.81 1.75 13.78
C LEU A 52 -25.74 2.54 13.03
N ILE A 53 -24.53 1.99 12.90
CA ILE A 53 -23.42 2.68 12.25
C ILE A 53 -23.67 2.74 10.72
N GLY A 54 -24.15 1.67 10.10
CA GLY A 54 -24.42 1.66 8.67
C GLY A 54 -25.52 2.65 8.26
N THR A 55 -26.65 2.69 8.98
CA THR A 55 -27.76 3.60 8.66
C THR A 55 -27.42 5.06 8.95
N ILE A 56 -26.78 5.35 10.09
CA ILE A 56 -26.31 6.71 10.41
C ILE A 56 -25.32 7.20 9.36
N GLY A 57 -24.45 6.32 8.85
CA GLY A 57 -23.48 6.65 7.80
C GLY A 57 -24.10 6.94 6.45
N MET A 58 -25.19 6.23 6.14
CA MET A 58 -25.93 6.40 4.90
C MET A 58 -26.71 7.73 4.88
N HIS A 59 -27.34 8.08 6.01
CA HIS A 59 -28.17 9.30 6.12
C HIS A 59 -27.38 10.55 6.52
N ARG A 60 -26.38 10.42 7.40
CA ARG A 60 -25.52 11.51 7.87
C ARG A 60 -24.04 11.10 7.80
N PRO A 61 -23.44 11.08 6.60
CA PRO A 61 -22.05 10.66 6.42
C PRO A 61 -21.09 11.44 7.33
N GLN A 62 -21.32 12.74 7.52
CA GLN A 62 -20.46 13.59 8.35
C GLN A 62 -20.33 13.13 9.82
N ALA A 63 -21.34 12.45 10.38
CA ALA A 63 -21.29 11.94 11.75
C ALA A 63 -20.31 10.77 11.92
N ILE A 64 -20.02 10.02 10.84
CA ILE A 64 -19.12 8.86 10.84
C ILE A 64 -17.67 9.24 10.55
N ARG A 65 -17.43 10.48 10.13
CA ARG A 65 -16.09 10.99 9.85
C ARG A 65 -15.05 10.69 10.94
N PRO A 66 -15.28 10.95 12.24
CA PRO A 66 -14.26 10.67 13.26
C PRO A 66 -13.95 9.17 13.39
N ILE A 67 -14.97 8.31 13.24
CA ILE A 67 -14.80 6.85 13.26
C ILE A 67 -13.97 6.39 12.06
N TYR A 68 -14.31 6.88 10.86
CA TYR A 68 -13.56 6.57 9.63
C TYR A 68 -12.09 7.00 9.74
N VAL A 69 -11.85 8.24 10.20
CA VAL A 69 -10.48 8.77 10.34
C VAL A 69 -9.71 7.98 11.39
N GLY A 70 -10.30 7.68 12.55
CA GLY A 70 -9.65 6.85 13.56
C GLY A 70 -9.29 5.47 13.03
N TRP A 71 -10.21 4.84 12.29
CA TRP A 71 -9.96 3.55 11.66
C TRP A 71 -8.84 3.59 10.61
N MET A 72 -8.79 4.63 9.78
CA MET A 72 -7.73 4.82 8.80
C MET A 72 -6.36 5.09 9.44
N VAL A 73 -6.32 5.83 10.55
CA VAL A 73 -5.08 6.03 11.32
C VAL A 73 -4.58 4.71 11.90
N LEU A 74 -5.47 3.86 12.42
CA LEU A 74 -5.10 2.53 12.91
C LEU A 74 -4.65 1.58 11.79
N ALA A 75 -5.26 1.67 10.60
CA ALA A 75 -4.89 0.86 9.46
C ALA A 75 -3.58 1.31 8.79
N PHE A 76 -3.16 2.56 8.98
CA PHE A 76 -2.00 3.14 8.30
C PHE A 76 -0.67 2.42 8.59
N PRO A 77 -0.30 2.10 9.86
CA PRO A 77 0.91 1.34 10.16
C PRO A 77 0.94 -0.04 9.48
N ILE A 78 -0.22 -0.67 9.31
CA ILE A 78 -0.35 -1.97 8.63
C ILE A 78 0.02 -1.80 7.16
N GLY A 79 -0.59 -0.82 6.47
CA GLY A 79 -0.29 -0.52 5.07
C GLY A 79 1.18 -0.15 4.86
N TRP A 80 1.76 0.65 5.76
CA TRP A 80 3.17 1.03 5.72
C TRP A 80 4.06 -0.21 5.86
N THR A 81 3.78 -1.08 6.84
CA THR A 81 4.54 -2.32 7.08
C THR A 81 4.45 -3.25 5.88
N VAL A 82 3.25 -3.44 5.30
CA VAL A 82 3.06 -4.26 4.10
C VAL A 82 3.85 -3.70 2.92
N SER A 83 3.86 -2.38 2.73
CA SER A 83 4.64 -1.73 1.65
C SER A 83 6.13 -2.00 1.81
N GLN A 84 6.66 -1.86 3.04
CA GLN A 84 8.07 -2.16 3.34
C GLN A 84 8.36 -3.66 3.16
N ALA A 85 7.46 -4.53 3.61
CA ALA A 85 7.61 -5.98 3.48
C ALA A 85 7.64 -6.41 2.01
N ILE A 86 6.75 -5.87 1.17
CA ILE A 86 6.76 -6.16 -0.28
C ILE A 86 8.07 -5.69 -0.90
N LEU A 87 8.53 -4.48 -0.58
CA LEU A 87 9.79 -3.97 -1.10
C LEU A 87 10.98 -4.83 -0.65
N ALA A 88 11.01 -5.25 0.61
CA ALA A 88 12.02 -6.15 1.14
C ALA A 88 11.99 -7.52 0.44
N VAL A 89 10.80 -8.10 0.24
CA VAL A 89 10.64 -9.37 -0.47
C VAL A 89 11.12 -9.25 -1.92
N MET A 90 10.79 -8.16 -2.62
CA MET A 90 11.30 -7.94 -3.97
C MET A 90 12.82 -7.78 -3.98
N PHE A 91 13.37 -6.98 -3.07
CA PHE A 91 14.81 -6.73 -2.99
C PHE A 91 15.60 -8.00 -2.66
N TYR A 92 15.22 -8.70 -1.59
CA TYR A 92 15.94 -9.88 -1.11
C TYR A 92 15.55 -11.17 -1.84
N GLY A 93 14.32 -11.27 -2.32
CA GLY A 93 13.81 -12.46 -3.02
C GLY A 93 14.06 -12.46 -4.53
N LEU A 94 14.17 -11.30 -5.17
CA LEU A 94 14.39 -11.21 -6.62
C LEU A 94 15.71 -10.53 -6.97
N PHE A 95 15.93 -9.29 -6.54
CA PHE A 95 17.11 -8.53 -6.98
C PHE A 95 18.42 -9.09 -6.42
N THR A 96 18.43 -9.46 -5.14
CA THR A 96 19.61 -10.03 -4.46
C THR A 96 20.08 -11.34 -5.09
N PRO A 97 19.23 -12.36 -5.33
CA PRO A 97 19.68 -13.58 -5.97
C PRO A 97 20.11 -13.37 -7.43
N ILE A 98 19.47 -12.46 -8.18
CA ILE A 98 19.93 -12.09 -9.53
C ILE A 98 21.34 -11.49 -9.47
N GLY A 99 21.58 -10.54 -8.55
CA GLY A 99 22.90 -9.95 -8.36
C GLY A 99 23.94 -10.97 -7.91
N LEU A 100 23.56 -11.91 -7.03
CA LEU A 100 24.41 -13.00 -6.61
C LEU A 100 24.75 -13.95 -7.77
N ALA A 101 23.77 -14.29 -8.61
CA ALA A 101 23.97 -15.09 -9.81
C ALA A 101 24.95 -14.41 -10.78
N PHE A 102 24.79 -13.11 -11.03
CA PHE A 102 25.74 -12.34 -11.85
C PHE A 102 27.14 -12.33 -11.25
N ARG A 103 27.25 -12.21 -9.92
CA ARG A 103 28.54 -12.29 -9.22
C ARG A 103 29.18 -13.67 -9.36
N LEU A 104 28.41 -14.75 -9.26
CA LEU A 104 28.91 -16.12 -9.43
C LEU A 104 29.34 -16.42 -10.88
N ILE A 105 28.64 -15.85 -11.87
CA ILE A 105 28.99 -15.96 -13.30
C ILE A 105 30.19 -15.06 -13.66
N GLY A 106 30.62 -14.17 -12.77
CA GLY A 106 31.69 -13.20 -13.03
C GLY A 106 31.28 -12.06 -13.95
N ARG A 107 29.97 -11.84 -14.14
CA ARG A 107 29.43 -10.78 -15.00
C ARG A 107 29.35 -9.47 -14.23
N ASP A 108 30.37 -8.63 -14.39
CA ASP A 108 30.40 -7.28 -13.82
C ASP A 108 29.77 -6.24 -14.78
N SER A 109 28.45 -6.26 -14.89
CA SER A 109 27.71 -5.31 -15.75
C SER A 109 27.81 -3.86 -15.30
N LEU A 110 28.03 -3.63 -14.01
CA LEU A 110 28.15 -2.31 -13.41
C LEU A 110 29.61 -1.80 -13.35
N GLN A 111 30.58 -2.61 -13.82
CA GLN A 111 32.01 -2.30 -13.81
C GLN A 111 32.51 -1.89 -12.41
N LEU A 112 31.97 -2.50 -11.37
CA LEU A 112 32.28 -2.22 -9.96
C LEU A 112 33.62 -2.83 -9.52
N ALA A 113 34.16 -3.79 -10.27
CA ALA A 113 35.44 -4.41 -9.95
C ALA A 113 36.56 -3.37 -9.97
N ARG A 114 37.27 -3.24 -8.85
CA ARG A 114 38.49 -2.42 -8.78
C ARG A 114 39.54 -3.01 -9.71
N ARG A 115 39.87 -2.25 -10.75
CA ARG A 115 40.99 -2.54 -11.65
C ARG A 115 42.23 -1.75 -11.20
N PRO A 116 43.18 -2.35 -10.47
CA PRO A 116 44.43 -1.70 -10.13
C PRO A 116 45.24 -1.42 -11.41
N GLY A 117 45.75 -0.20 -11.56
CA GLY A 117 46.54 0.23 -12.74
C GLY A 117 45.83 1.16 -13.72
N LEU A 118 44.54 1.46 -13.53
CA LEU A 118 43.85 2.52 -14.28
C LEU A 118 44.11 3.89 -13.66
N ALA A 119 44.56 4.84 -14.48
CA ALA A 119 44.71 6.24 -14.07
C ALA A 119 43.36 6.89 -13.74
N THR A 120 42.26 6.46 -14.39
CA THR A 120 40.91 6.98 -14.15
C THR A 120 39.85 5.91 -14.46
N TYR A 121 38.70 5.97 -13.77
CA TYR A 121 37.51 5.15 -14.06
C TYR A 121 36.53 5.81 -15.05
N TRP A 122 36.89 6.96 -15.64
CA TRP A 122 36.01 7.65 -16.58
C TRP A 122 35.81 6.82 -17.86
N ALA A 123 34.55 6.51 -18.16
CA ALA A 123 34.17 5.92 -19.43
C ALA A 123 34.01 7.03 -20.49
N PRO A 124 34.50 6.84 -21.73
CA PRO A 124 34.29 7.81 -22.79
C PRO A 124 32.80 7.94 -23.10
N LYS A 125 32.26 9.14 -22.86
CA LYS A 125 30.89 9.47 -23.24
C LYS A 125 30.85 9.75 -24.73
N ALA A 126 30.07 8.97 -25.50
CA ALA A 126 29.82 9.28 -26.90
C ALA A 126 29.15 10.67 -26.99
N THR A 127 29.85 11.64 -27.56
CA THR A 127 29.30 12.96 -27.84
C THR A 127 28.30 12.82 -28.99
N PRO A 128 27.02 13.20 -28.80
CA PRO A 128 26.07 13.23 -29.88
C PRO A 128 26.57 14.16 -30.99
N THR A 129 26.57 13.68 -32.23
CA THR A 129 26.99 14.46 -33.40
C THR A 129 26.06 15.65 -33.68
N ASP A 130 24.83 15.62 -33.15
CA ASP A 130 23.83 16.67 -33.31
C ASP A 130 23.55 17.40 -31.97
N PRO A 131 23.90 18.70 -31.87
CA PRO A 131 23.59 19.54 -30.70
C PRO A 131 22.09 19.61 -30.38
N ARG A 132 21.19 19.43 -31.35
CA ARG A 132 19.73 19.50 -31.15
C ARG A 132 19.22 18.37 -30.26
N ARG A 133 19.97 17.27 -30.13
CA ARG A 133 19.62 16.14 -29.27
C ARG A 133 19.66 16.50 -27.78
N TYR A 134 20.43 17.52 -27.37
CA TYR A 134 20.43 18.00 -25.99
C TYR A 134 19.11 18.68 -25.60
N PHE A 135 18.35 19.20 -26.57
CA PHE A 135 17.06 19.85 -26.31
C PHE A 135 15.88 18.86 -26.23
N LYS A 136 16.11 17.56 -26.48
CA LYS A 136 15.10 16.50 -26.35
C LYS A 136 15.43 15.66 -25.11
N GLN A 137 15.03 16.15 -23.94
CA GLN A 137 15.22 15.46 -22.66
C GLN A 137 14.11 14.43 -22.34
N PHE A 138 13.02 14.40 -23.13
CA PHE A 138 11.89 13.48 -22.98
C PHE A 138 11.56 12.84 -24.33
#